data_AF-A0A2E7QIA4-F1
#
_entry.id   AF-A0A2E7QIA4-F1
#
_cell.length_a   1.000
_cell.length_b   1.000
_cell.length_c   1.000
_cell.angle_alpha   90.00
_cell.angle_beta   90.00
_cell.angle_gamma   90.00
#
_symmetry.space_group_name_H-M   'P 1'
#
loop_
_entity.id
_entity.type
_entity.pdbx_description
1 polymer ?
#
loop_
_entity_poly.entity_id
_entity_poly.type
_entity_poly.pdbx_seq_one_letter_code
_entity_poly.pdbx_strand_id
1 'polypeptide(L)'
;MTKINDAEDLARLDFATLANGLYYLTEFVNYQSAAGQFRKIRFFVVDGKIYPLHHIVGSSWSIHMATRRGKMLGNLAQIGEEEGFLAEFLSIIRPGLSTAIEALSVRIGLDYFGIDGAINEDGQLVLFEANAAMVNSI
;
A
#
# COMPACT_ATOMS: atom_id res chain seq x y z
N MET A 1 8.10 9.33 -3.66
CA MET A 1 8.57 8.22 -4.52
C MET A 1 8.57 8.72 -5.96
N THR A 2 9.50 8.24 -6.79
CA THR A 2 9.60 8.64 -8.21
C THR A 2 9.59 7.38 -9.06
N LYS A 3 8.75 7.35 -10.10
CA LYS A 3 8.75 6.25 -11.08
C LYS A 3 9.76 6.58 -12.18
N ILE A 4 10.64 5.64 -12.47
CA ILE A 4 11.64 5.70 -13.53
C ILE A 4 11.16 4.76 -14.63
N ASN A 5 10.86 5.28 -15.82
CA ASN A 5 10.33 4.47 -16.92
C ASN A 5 11.44 3.93 -17.83
N ASP A 6 12.57 4.66 -17.91
CA ASP A 6 13.69 4.33 -18.77
C ASP A 6 15.02 4.90 -18.21
N ALA A 7 16.10 4.67 -18.95
CA ALA A 7 17.43 5.13 -18.58
C ALA A 7 17.57 6.66 -18.59
N GLU A 8 16.78 7.38 -19.40
CA GLU A 8 16.82 8.84 -19.42
C GLU A 8 16.19 9.43 -18.16
N ASP A 9 15.07 8.87 -17.70
CA ASP A 9 14.45 9.23 -16.42
C ASP A 9 15.43 9.06 -15.26
N LEU A 10 16.19 7.97 -15.25
CA LEU A 10 17.22 7.73 -14.24
C LEU A 10 18.35 8.78 -14.31
N ALA A 11 18.84 9.09 -15.51
CA ALA A 11 19.91 10.05 -15.72
C ALA A 11 19.52 11.50 -15.33
N ARG A 12 18.22 11.82 -15.32
CA ARG A 12 17.69 13.11 -14.86
C ARG A 12 17.63 13.23 -13.33
N LEU A 13 17.80 12.14 -12.58
CA LEU A 13 17.83 12.20 -11.12
C LEU A 13 19.12 12.82 -10.64
N ASP A 14 19.00 14.00 -10.04
CA ASP A 14 20.11 14.65 -9.37
C ASP A 14 20.22 14.14 -7.93
N PHE A 15 21.07 13.13 -7.73
CA PHE A 15 21.36 12.55 -6.42
C PHE A 15 22.03 13.52 -5.45
N ALA A 16 22.57 14.66 -5.91
CA ALA A 16 23.13 15.68 -5.04
C ALA A 16 22.05 16.59 -4.42
N THR A 17 20.88 16.70 -5.05
CA THR A 17 19.73 17.48 -4.54
C THR A 17 18.66 16.63 -3.87
N LEU A 18 18.65 15.32 -4.13
CA LEU A 18 17.92 14.39 -3.27
C LEU A 18 18.54 14.46 -1.87
N ALA A 19 17.71 14.63 -0.84
CA ALA A 19 18.19 14.79 0.55
C ALA A 19 19.22 13.70 0.86
N ASN A 20 20.46 14.10 1.20
CA ASN A 20 21.61 13.22 1.43
C ASN A 20 21.18 11.95 2.17
N GLY A 21 21.32 10.78 1.55
CA GLY A 21 20.86 9.53 2.15
C GLY A 21 21.07 8.27 1.30
N LEU A 22 20.62 7.15 1.86
CA LEU A 22 20.51 5.87 1.15
C LEU A 22 19.17 5.83 0.39
N TYR A 23 19.21 5.42 -0.87
CA TYR A 23 18.03 5.26 -1.71
C TYR A 23 17.76 3.79 -2.00
N TYR A 24 16.48 3.42 -2.04
CA TYR A 24 16.03 2.14 -2.55
C TYR A 24 15.58 2.30 -4.00
N LEU A 25 16.12 1.46 -4.87
CA LEU A 25 15.63 1.27 -6.24
C LEU A 25 15.10 -0.15 -6.35
N THR A 26 13.85 -0.28 -6.77
CA THR A 26 13.18 -1.57 -6.94
C THR A 26 12.49 -1.60 -8.29
N GLU A 27 12.17 -2.80 -8.75
CA GLU A 27 11.26 -2.96 -9.88
C GLU A 27 9.90 -2.30 -9.57
N PHE A 28 9.30 -1.68 -10.60
CA PHE A 28 7.93 -1.20 -10.50
C PHE A 28 6.96 -2.37 -10.67
N VAL A 29 6.28 -2.74 -9.58
CA VAL A 29 5.20 -3.74 -9.64
C VAL A 29 3.91 -3.04 -10.06
N ASN A 30 3.39 -3.38 -11.23
CA ASN A 30 2.10 -2.86 -11.68
C ASN A 30 0.96 -3.59 -10.96
N TYR A 31 0.21 -2.86 -10.13
CA TYR A 31 -0.96 -3.36 -9.41
C TYR A 31 -2.25 -2.65 -9.85
N GLN A 32 -2.25 -2.07 -11.05
CA GLN A 32 -3.43 -1.50 -11.65
C GLN A 32 -4.47 -2.59 -11.88
N SER A 33 -5.71 -2.34 -11.47
CA SER A 33 -6.85 -3.21 -11.79
C SER A 33 -7.18 -3.17 -13.28
N ALA A 34 -7.90 -4.18 -13.77
CA ALA A 34 -8.48 -4.19 -15.12
C ALA A 34 -9.31 -2.93 -15.47
N ALA A 35 -9.89 -2.25 -14.47
CA ALA A 35 -10.62 -0.99 -14.65
C ALA A 35 -9.70 0.25 -14.79
N GLY A 36 -8.39 0.07 -14.85
CA GLY A 36 -7.41 1.14 -14.98
C GLY A 36 -7.16 1.94 -13.70
N GLN A 37 -7.66 1.48 -12.55
CA GLN A 37 -7.53 2.18 -11.28
C GLN A 37 -6.59 1.43 -10.32
N PHE A 38 -6.02 2.16 -9.37
CA PHE A 38 -5.12 1.66 -8.34
C PHE A 38 -5.84 1.60 -6.98
N ARG A 39 -5.50 0.62 -6.14
CA ARG A 39 -6.00 0.51 -4.76
C ARG A 39 -4.81 0.43 -3.81
N LYS A 40 -4.74 1.34 -2.85
CA LYS A 40 -3.79 1.26 -1.74
C LYS A 40 -4.54 0.87 -0.49
N ILE A 41 -4.08 -0.19 0.15
CA ILE A 41 -4.60 -0.65 1.42
C ILE A 41 -3.59 -0.31 2.52
N ARG A 42 -4.12 -0.01 3.71
CA ARG A 42 -3.36 -0.01 4.96
C ARG A 42 -4.02 -0.93 5.95
N PHE A 43 -3.20 -1.69 6.66
CA PHE A 43 -3.62 -2.45 7.83
C PHE A 43 -2.52 -2.43 8.87
N PHE A 44 -2.91 -2.59 10.13
CA PHE A 44 -2.02 -2.82 11.24
C PHE A 44 -1.92 -4.30 11.56
N VAL A 45 -0.76 -4.70 12.04
CA VAL A 45 -0.55 -5.99 12.68
C VAL A 45 -0.34 -5.72 14.16
N VAL A 46 -1.18 -6.33 15.00
CA VAL A 46 -1.13 -6.22 16.46
C VAL A 46 -1.16 -7.63 17.04
N ASP A 47 -0.11 -8.02 17.76
CA ASP A 47 0.07 -9.38 18.26
C ASP A 47 -0.11 -10.45 17.17
N GLY A 48 0.44 -10.19 15.97
CA GLY A 48 0.32 -11.05 14.80
C GLY A 48 -1.06 -11.05 14.12
N LYS A 49 -2.04 -10.30 14.63
CA LYS A 49 -3.39 -10.21 14.05
C LYS A 49 -3.53 -8.97 13.18
N ILE A 50 -4.28 -9.11 12.10
CA ILE A 50 -4.44 -8.09 11.07
C ILE A 50 -5.68 -7.24 11.34
N TYR A 51 -5.53 -5.91 11.25
CA TYR A 51 -6.58 -4.93 11.42
C TYR A 51 -6.58 -3.93 10.26
N PRO A 52 -7.55 -3.98 9.33
CA PRO A 52 -7.59 -3.05 8.21
C PRO A 52 -7.90 -1.61 8.67
N LEU A 53 -7.30 -0.62 8.00
CA LEU A 53 -7.50 0.81 8.31
C LEU A 53 -8.15 1.57 7.16
N HIS A 54 -7.64 1.44 5.93
CA HIS A 54 -8.22 2.12 4.77
C HIS A 54 -7.95 1.39 3.47
N HIS A 55 -8.81 1.65 2.49
CA HIS A 55 -8.74 1.17 1.11
C HIS A 55 -8.96 2.35 0.17
N ILE A 56 -7.87 2.95 -0.30
CA ILE A 56 -7.93 4.18 -1.08
C ILE A 56 -7.84 3.86 -2.55
N VAL A 57 -8.84 4.32 -3.30
CA VAL A 57 -8.91 4.21 -4.75
C VAL A 57 -8.31 5.46 -5.41
N GLY A 58 -7.42 5.25 -6.37
CA GLY A 58 -6.74 6.34 -7.09
C GLY A 58 -6.63 6.09 -8.60
N SER A 59 -6.49 7.18 -9.36
CA SER A 59 -6.22 7.14 -10.80
C SER A 59 -4.71 7.15 -11.14
N SER A 60 -3.85 7.18 -10.12
CA SER A 60 -2.39 7.13 -10.24
C SER A 60 -1.86 6.12 -9.22
N TRP A 61 -0.70 5.54 -9.53
CA TRP A 61 -0.04 4.55 -8.70
C TRP A 61 0.37 5.12 -7.34
N SER A 62 0.82 6.38 -7.26
CA SER A 62 1.26 6.96 -5.96
C SER A 62 0.06 7.48 -5.17
N ILE A 63 -0.52 6.62 -4.34
CA ILE A 63 -1.71 6.94 -3.52
C ILE A 63 -1.31 7.41 -2.12
N HIS A 64 -1.88 8.55 -1.72
CA HIS A 64 -1.71 9.14 -0.39
C HIS A 64 -3.04 9.68 0.15
N MET A 65 -3.06 10.18 1.39
CA MET A 65 -4.27 10.78 1.99
C MET A 65 -4.86 11.94 1.17
N ALA A 66 -4.02 12.68 0.43
CA ALA A 66 -4.50 13.71 -0.48
C ALA A 66 -5.39 13.12 -1.61
N THR A 67 -5.11 11.89 -2.06
CA THR A 67 -5.93 11.16 -3.03
C THR A 67 -7.33 10.92 -2.46
N ARG A 68 -7.43 10.46 -1.21
CA ARG A 68 -8.71 10.27 -0.50
C ARG A 68 -9.53 11.56 -0.50
N ARG A 69 -8.92 12.65 -0.01
CA ARG A 69 -9.60 13.96 0.11
C ARG A 69 -10.04 14.53 -1.24
N GLY A 70 -9.23 14.37 -2.28
CA GLY A 70 -9.50 14.96 -3.59
C GLY A 70 -10.36 14.11 -4.53
N LYS A 71 -10.55 12.81 -4.27
CA LYS A 71 -11.25 11.88 -5.18
C LYS A 71 -12.36 11.08 -4.53
N MET A 72 -12.10 10.48 -3.36
CA MET A 72 -13.03 9.51 -2.77
C MET A 72 -14.19 10.17 -2.03
N LEU A 73 -13.96 11.26 -1.30
CA LEU A 73 -14.99 11.85 -0.42
C LEU A 73 -16.28 12.28 -1.15
N GLY A 74 -16.21 12.52 -2.47
CA GLY A 74 -17.37 12.83 -3.30
C GLY A 74 -17.88 11.66 -4.15
N ASN A 75 -17.32 10.47 -3.99
CA ASN A 75 -17.60 9.30 -4.83
C ASN A 75 -18.17 8.15 -3.98
N LEU A 76 -19.51 8.06 -3.93
CA LEU A 76 -20.22 7.04 -3.13
C LEU A 76 -19.83 5.60 -3.49
N ALA A 77 -19.49 5.32 -4.75
CA ALA A 77 -19.07 3.98 -5.14
C ALA A 77 -17.72 3.60 -4.52
N GLN A 78 -16.77 4.54 -4.46
CA GLN A 78 -15.46 4.31 -3.85
C GLN A 78 -15.54 4.26 -2.32
N ILE A 79 -16.46 5.01 -1.72
CA ILE A 79 -16.74 4.91 -0.28
C ILE A 79 -17.32 3.53 0.04
N GLY A 80 -18.32 3.07 -0.70
CA GLY A 80 -18.88 1.73 -0.52
C GLY A 80 -17.88 0.61 -0.77
N GLU A 81 -16.96 0.78 -1.73
CA GLU A 81 -15.85 -0.16 -1.96
C GLU A 81 -14.94 -0.26 -0.72
N GLU A 82 -14.59 0.87 -0.10
CA GLU A 82 -13.81 0.87 1.14
C GLU A 82 -14.57 0.24 2.30
N GLU A 83 -15.84 0.59 2.50
CA GLU A 83 -16.66 0.00 3.57
C GLU A 83 -16.74 -1.52 3.44
N GLY A 84 -17.00 -2.02 2.24
CA GLY A 84 -17.01 -3.46 1.94
C GLY A 84 -15.65 -4.11 2.21
N PHE A 85 -14.57 -3.47 1.78
CA PHE A 85 -13.22 -3.95 2.06
C PHE A 85 -12.94 -4.04 3.57
N LEU A 86 -13.26 -3.00 4.35
CA LEU A 86 -13.01 -2.99 5.79
C LEU A 86 -13.84 -4.06 6.53
N ALA A 87 -15.08 -4.28 6.10
CA ALA A 87 -15.97 -5.28 6.68
C ALA A 87 -15.52 -6.72 6.38
N GLU A 88 -15.01 -6.96 5.17
CA GLU A 88 -14.74 -8.31 4.67
C GLU A 88 -13.25 -8.62 4.48
N PHE A 89 -12.35 -7.75 4.95
CA PHE A 89 -10.92 -7.86 4.63
C PHE A 89 -10.33 -9.25 4.90
N LEU A 90 -10.63 -9.82 6.07
CA LEU A 90 -10.13 -11.14 6.45
C LEU A 90 -10.68 -12.28 5.58
N SER A 91 -11.84 -12.09 4.96
CA SER A 91 -12.43 -13.03 3.99
C SER A 91 -11.86 -12.83 2.58
N ILE A 92 -11.41 -11.62 2.26
CA ILE A 92 -10.81 -11.26 0.97
C ILE A 92 -9.35 -11.77 0.87
N ILE A 93 -8.60 -11.74 1.98
CA ILE A 93 -7.21 -12.21 1.97
C ILE A 93 -7.15 -13.74 1.86
N ARG A 94 -6.33 -14.23 0.93
CA ARG A 94 -6.09 -15.67 0.77
C ARG A 94 -5.33 -16.21 1.98
N PRO A 95 -5.51 -17.49 2.36
CA PRO A 95 -4.76 -18.11 3.46
C PRO A 95 -3.24 -17.93 3.37
N GLY A 96 -2.68 -17.97 2.15
CA GLY A 96 -1.26 -17.75 1.92
C GLY A 96 -0.78 -16.33 2.29
N LEU A 97 -1.63 -15.32 2.18
CA LEU A 97 -1.30 -13.97 2.62
C LEU A 97 -1.26 -13.87 4.15
N SER A 98 -2.21 -14.51 4.85
CA SER A 98 -2.17 -14.61 6.32
C SER A 98 -0.87 -15.25 6.80
N THR A 99 -0.47 -16.39 6.21
CA THR A 99 0.81 -17.05 6.52
C THR A 99 2.02 -16.15 6.21
N ALA A 100 1.99 -15.38 5.12
CA ALA A 100 3.06 -14.44 4.80
C ALA A 100 3.16 -13.31 5.84
N ILE A 101 2.02 -12.80 6.33
CA ILE A 101 1.98 -11.76 7.36
C ILE A 101 2.45 -12.31 8.71
N GLU A 102 2.10 -13.54 9.08
CA GLU A 102 2.67 -14.20 10.26
C GLU A 102 4.19 -14.31 10.17
N ALA A 103 4.72 -14.77 9.02
CA ALA A 103 6.16 -14.84 8.79
C ALA A 103 6.84 -13.47 8.81
N LEU A 104 6.17 -12.42 8.30
CA LEU A 104 6.64 -11.03 8.41
C LEU A 104 6.67 -10.57 9.88
N SER A 105 5.64 -10.88 10.65
CA SER A 105 5.53 -10.52 12.07
C SER A 105 6.68 -11.10 12.88
N VAL A 106 7.01 -12.38 12.65
CA VAL A 106 8.16 -13.04 13.29
C VAL A 106 9.49 -12.38 12.91
N ARG A 107 9.66 -12.02 11.63
CA ARG A 107 10.91 -11.41 11.13
C ARG A 107 11.10 -9.96 11.58
N ILE A 108 10.01 -9.19 11.61
CA ILE A 108 9.98 -7.81 12.08
C ILE A 108 10.20 -7.77 13.59
N GLY A 109 9.63 -8.74 14.32
CA GLY A 109 9.84 -8.89 15.76
C GLY A 109 9.23 -7.76 16.60
N LEU A 110 8.20 -7.10 16.08
CA LEU A 110 7.46 -6.05 16.77
C LEU A 110 6.04 -6.53 17.11
N ASP A 111 5.54 -6.12 18.27
CA ASP A 111 4.17 -6.38 18.70
C ASP A 111 3.14 -5.59 17.87
N TYR A 112 3.57 -4.46 17.32
CA TYR A 112 2.75 -3.53 16.55
C TYR A 112 3.53 -2.92 15.38
N PHE A 113 2.95 -3.00 14.18
CA PHE A 113 3.43 -2.26 13.01
C PHE A 113 2.32 -2.08 11.98
N GLY A 114 2.43 -1.05 11.14
CA GLY A 114 1.55 -0.85 10.00
C GLY A 114 2.17 -1.35 8.71
N ILE A 115 1.33 -1.73 7.76
CA ILE A 115 1.71 -2.07 6.38
C ILE A 115 0.90 -1.21 5.41
N ASP A 116 1.58 -0.62 4.43
CA ASP A 116 0.97 -0.13 3.20
C ASP A 116 1.26 -1.10 2.05
N GLY A 117 0.24 -1.34 1.23
CA GLY A 117 0.40 -2.17 0.05
C GLY A 117 -0.79 -2.13 -0.89
N ALA A 118 -0.84 -3.12 -1.77
CA ALA A 118 -1.97 -3.42 -2.62
C ALA A 118 -2.18 -4.94 -2.70
N ILE A 119 -3.41 -5.37 -2.97
CA ILE A 119 -3.69 -6.76 -3.32
C ILE A 119 -3.83 -6.84 -4.84
N ASN A 120 -3.01 -7.67 -5.48
CA ASN A 120 -3.11 -7.90 -6.93
C ASN A 120 -4.26 -8.88 -7.26
N GLU A 121 -4.51 -9.10 -8.55
CA GLU A 121 -5.60 -9.98 -9.01
C GLU A 121 -5.43 -11.45 -8.56
N ASP A 122 -4.20 -11.88 -8.29
CA ASP A 122 -3.88 -13.20 -7.73
C ASP A 122 -4.11 -13.31 -6.21
N GLY A 123 -4.52 -12.23 -5.56
CA GLY A 123 -4.71 -12.16 -4.12
C GLY A 123 -3.40 -12.07 -3.32
N GLN A 124 -2.29 -11.69 -3.98
CA GLN A 124 -0.99 -11.50 -3.35
C GLN A 124 -0.81 -10.04 -2.91
N LEU A 125 -0.10 -9.86 -1.80
CA LEU A 125 0.27 -8.54 -1.31
C LEU A 125 1.49 -8.00 -2.06
N VAL A 126 1.32 -6.83 -2.67
CA VAL A 126 2.41 -5.97 -3.09
C VAL A 126 2.74 -5.04 -1.92
N LEU A 127 3.83 -5.33 -1.21
CA LEU A 127 4.28 -4.57 -0.04
C LEU A 127 4.98 -3.27 -0.47
N PHE A 128 4.52 -2.12 0.02
CA PHE A 128 5.19 -0.83 -0.24
C PHE A 128 6.08 -0.43 0.93
N GLU A 129 5.55 -0.52 2.15
CA GLU A 129 6.28 -0.23 3.38
C GLU A 129 5.68 -0.98 4.57
N ALA A 130 6.52 -1.25 5.57
CA ALA A 130 6.12 -1.73 6.88
C ALA A 130 6.85 -0.90 7.94
N ASN A 131 6.11 -0.24 8.83
CA ASN A 131 6.67 0.76 9.75
C ASN A 131 6.09 0.62 11.15
N ALA A 132 6.94 0.76 12.17
CA ALA A 132 6.52 0.76 13.58
C ALA A 132 5.63 1.96 13.96
N ALA A 133 5.81 3.09 13.27
CA ALA A 133 5.15 4.36 13.57
C ALA A 133 4.49 4.96 12.32
N MET A 134 3.40 4.34 11.85
CA MET A 134 2.59 4.93 10.80
C MET A 134 1.64 5.98 11.38
N VAL A 135 1.54 7.13 10.71
CA VAL A 135 0.47 8.10 10.98
C VAL A 135 -0.88 7.42 10.73
N ASN A 136 -1.74 7.41 11.73
CA ASN A 136 -3.03 6.70 11.75
C ASN A 136 -4.23 7.63 11.50
N SER A 137 -4.00 8.81 10.93
CA SER A 137 -5.08 9.73 10.56
C SER A 137 -6.00 9.11 9.50
N ILE A 138 -7.30 9.19 9.74
CA ILE A 138 -8.40 8.79 8.84
C ILE A 138 -8.82 9.97 7.96
#